data_AF-A0A9P1AB91-F1
#
_entry.id   AF-A0A9P1AB91-F1
#
_cell.length_a   1.000
_cell.length_b   1.000
_cell.length_c   1.000
_cell.angle_alpha   90.00
_cell.angle_beta   90.00
_cell.angle_gamma   90.00
#
_symmetry.space_group_name_H-M   'P 1'
#
loop_
_entity.id
_entity.type
_entity.pdbx_description
1 polymer ?
#
loop_
_entity_poly.entity_id
_entity_poly.type
_entity_poly.pdbx_seq_one_letter_code
_entity_poly.pdbx_strand_id
1 'polypeptide(L)'
;MTSPQFATTHLTKEELLYLMTTISEKLKVLNRSQNAPRTRMIRSLEGGARRDLIFDLFLRMVRLFKVADKMVSIEGSAVNLQCLLVSAKFLATFFESTFTKLAASQLQHAFDEYHVAHGLTQCDVAVGATSRVVSDVAKRRHAHHFEVKRAIQEQKAFRESFLKSQTDFDIDFDDHEADQETQLLSIEDAVLIIQKLERKYQSISRRNYVRFVRERAAELHGQKVEIDATQAAIRIQARTRGYFARKMVREMREQELNILGMTPESYIRVRLAERQRKQLDEVEMEKVQQVEDMPSSLEACLDLLKSQFFLASSTGELPDPAKLLRLKEHTDNAFRDACFRGVVSPLAAIELHELVSQKELCRIDARQFHFDLRSFLVCTVCIPMAVATWKSGKEPGRRLLLSGLSNSGKTAWARGIARACFVTHVHISKNVVNLAKRRIYTVIKKLARQESRLLISIDRLDVLKKDPKHKGMTHRQILLRTFLSDMSATSATIIGMTKTPWTSWRRRSLSYSPYKLRSPTQLPRPDMTCQWTPLAGIWNKTGFLKYRIEFSIWRSRRADLDTEKRQSL
;
A
#
# COMPACT_ATOMS: atom_id res chain seq x y z
N MET A 1 46.36 -11.01 -7.70
CA MET A 1 45.58 -10.02 -8.47
C MET A 1 44.24 -9.84 -7.78
N THR A 2 44.08 -8.76 -7.01
CA THR A 2 42.80 -8.42 -6.37
C THR A 2 41.80 -8.04 -7.46
N SER A 3 40.63 -8.67 -7.48
CA SER A 3 39.61 -8.35 -8.48
C SER A 3 39.17 -6.88 -8.32
N PRO A 4 38.87 -6.16 -9.42
CA PRO A 4 38.41 -4.77 -9.34
C PRO A 4 37.17 -4.59 -8.45
N GLN A 5 36.35 -5.63 -8.32
CA GLN A 5 35.22 -5.66 -7.38
C GLN A 5 35.67 -5.52 -5.92
N PHE A 6 36.74 -6.21 -5.52
CA PHE A 6 37.27 -6.14 -4.15
C PHE A 6 37.71 -4.72 -3.76
N ALA A 7 38.40 -4.02 -4.67
CA ALA A 7 38.83 -2.64 -4.47
C ALA A 7 37.64 -1.67 -4.33
N THR A 8 36.61 -1.83 -5.18
CA THR A 8 35.40 -0.99 -5.08
C THR A 8 34.64 -1.21 -3.77
N THR A 9 34.53 -2.47 -3.31
CA THR A 9 33.88 -2.79 -2.04
C THR A 9 34.62 -2.17 -0.87
N HIS A 10 35.96 -2.24 -0.86
CA HIS A 10 36.79 -1.68 0.23
C HIS A 10 36.64 -0.16 0.35
N LEU A 11 36.74 0.57 -0.77
CA LEU A 11 36.58 2.03 -0.77
C LEU A 11 35.18 2.46 -0.28
N THR A 12 34.15 1.74 -0.71
CA THR A 12 32.77 2.04 -0.29
C THR A 12 32.57 1.77 1.21
N LYS A 13 33.25 0.75 1.74
CA LYS A 13 33.27 0.38 3.17
C LYS A 13 33.97 1.43 4.03
N GLU A 14 35.15 1.90 3.62
CA GLU A 14 35.87 2.98 4.29
C GLU A 14 35.05 4.28 4.32
N GLU A 15 34.41 4.61 3.20
CA GLU A 15 33.51 5.78 3.12
C GLU A 15 32.34 5.65 4.10
N LEU A 16 31.73 4.47 4.21
CA LEU A 16 30.63 4.21 5.16
C LEU A 16 31.10 4.44 6.61
N LEU A 17 32.23 3.85 7.01
CA LEU A 17 32.80 4.00 8.35
C LEU A 17 33.16 5.45 8.67
N TYR A 18 33.76 6.16 7.72
CA TYR A 18 34.07 7.59 7.84
C TYR A 18 32.81 8.43 8.05
N LEU A 19 31.76 8.18 7.26
CA LEU A 19 30.49 8.91 7.37
C LEU A 19 29.82 8.65 8.72
N MET A 20 29.74 7.39 9.17
CA MET A 20 29.12 7.05 10.44
C MET A 20 29.87 7.68 11.63
N THR A 21 31.20 7.65 11.61
CA THR A 21 32.04 8.27 12.65
C THR A 21 31.82 9.78 12.70
N THR A 22 31.88 10.43 11.53
CA THR A 22 31.69 11.89 11.43
C THR A 22 30.28 12.31 11.86
N ILE A 23 29.24 11.54 11.49
CA ILE A 23 27.86 11.81 11.90
C ILE A 23 27.72 11.67 13.42
N SER A 24 28.27 10.60 14.03
CA SER A 24 28.23 10.41 15.49
C SER A 24 28.92 11.58 16.23
N GLU A 25 30.09 12.02 15.78
CA GLU A 25 30.79 13.18 16.36
C GLU A 25 29.97 14.47 16.27
N LYS A 26 29.41 14.77 15.08
CA LYS A 26 28.59 15.97 14.88
C LYS A 26 27.28 15.93 15.66
N LEU A 27 26.68 14.76 15.86
CA LEU A 27 25.52 14.58 16.73
C LEU A 27 25.87 14.83 18.20
N LYS A 28 27.05 14.40 18.67
CA LYS A 28 27.53 14.72 20.02
C LYS A 28 27.66 16.23 20.20
N VAL A 29 28.18 16.96 19.20
CA VAL A 29 28.22 18.43 19.21
C VAL A 29 26.82 19.03 19.27
N LEU A 30 25.90 18.55 18.43
CA LEU A 30 24.51 19.02 18.41
C LEU A 30 23.80 18.78 19.75
N ASN A 31 24.02 17.63 20.40
CA ASN A 31 23.36 17.27 21.66
C ASN A 31 23.98 17.96 22.88
N ARG A 32 25.31 18.19 22.89
CA ARG A 32 25.98 18.99 23.94
C ARG A 32 25.37 20.39 24.05
N SER A 33 24.96 20.98 22.92
CA SER A 33 24.29 22.28 22.89
C SER A 33 22.89 22.29 23.52
N GLN A 34 22.22 21.14 23.62
CA GLN A 34 20.87 21.02 24.17
C GLN A 34 20.86 20.71 25.68
N ASN A 35 21.83 19.94 26.16
CA ASN A 35 21.88 19.46 27.54
C ASN A 35 22.78 20.29 28.46
N ALA A 36 23.45 21.34 27.95
CA ALA A 36 24.23 22.24 28.77
C ALA A 36 23.33 22.98 29.79
N PRO A 37 23.61 22.92 31.11
CA PRO A 37 22.85 23.68 32.10
C PRO A 37 22.95 25.17 31.77
N ARG A 38 21.80 25.87 31.74
CA ARG A 38 21.68 27.30 31.41
C ARG A 38 22.55 28.23 32.27
N THR A 39 23.14 27.71 33.34
CA THR A 39 23.98 28.43 34.30
C THR A 39 25.48 28.45 33.95
N ARG A 40 25.96 27.63 33.00
CA ARG A 40 27.33 27.78 32.47
C ARG A 40 27.29 28.65 31.23
N MET A 41 28.23 29.61 31.14
CA MET A 41 28.56 30.40 29.94
C MET A 41 29.06 29.52 28.78
N ILE A 42 28.31 28.49 28.40
CA ILE A 42 28.45 27.82 27.13
C ILE A 42 27.62 28.67 26.20
N ARG A 43 28.29 29.49 25.38
CA ARG A 43 27.63 30.23 24.29
C ARG A 43 26.81 29.22 23.51
N SER A 44 25.49 29.28 23.63
CA SER A 44 24.60 28.48 22.78
C SER A 44 25.04 28.73 21.35
N LEU A 45 25.25 27.68 20.55
CA LEU A 45 25.50 27.82 19.11
C LEU A 45 24.57 28.89 18.58
N GLU A 46 25.14 29.94 17.98
CA GLU A 46 24.35 30.99 17.34
C GLU A 46 23.32 30.33 16.42
N GLY A 47 22.13 30.91 16.32
CA GLY A 47 21.01 30.28 15.59
C GLY A 47 21.37 29.85 14.16
N GLY A 48 22.31 30.57 13.52
CA GLY A 48 22.90 30.22 12.22
C GLY A 48 23.81 28.98 12.26
N ALA A 49 24.80 28.95 13.15
CA ALA A 49 25.75 27.84 13.26
C ALA A 49 25.05 26.50 13.59
N ARG A 50 24.01 26.52 14.42
CA ARG A 50 23.20 25.32 14.70
C ARG A 50 22.42 24.85 13.47
N ARG A 51 21.86 25.77 12.68
CA ARG A 51 21.12 25.47 11.45
C ARG A 51 22.04 24.80 10.43
N ASP A 52 23.21 25.38 10.20
CA ASP A 52 24.16 24.88 9.22
C ASP A 52 24.70 23.50 9.62
N LEU A 53 24.92 23.26 10.91
CA LEU A 53 25.23 21.92 11.43
C LEU A 53 24.10 20.91 11.17
N ILE A 54 22.83 21.30 11.29
CA ILE A 54 21.68 20.43 10.99
C ILE A 54 21.61 20.12 9.47
N PHE A 55 21.93 21.10 8.62
CA PHE A 55 21.97 20.90 7.17
C PHE A 55 23.10 19.95 6.76
N ASP A 56 24.31 20.16 7.27
CA ASP A 56 25.44 19.24 7.04
C ASP A 56 25.12 17.81 7.53
N LEU A 57 24.55 17.68 8.74
CA LEU A 57 24.14 16.38 9.27
C LEU A 57 23.11 15.70 8.37
N PHE A 58 22.09 16.42 7.89
CA PHE A 58 21.10 15.87 6.97
C PHE A 58 21.75 15.35 5.68
N LEU A 59 22.61 16.15 5.05
CA LEU A 59 23.29 15.79 3.81
C LEU A 59 24.21 14.58 3.98
N ARG A 60 24.93 14.51 5.10
CA ARG A 60 25.75 13.33 5.44
C ARG A 60 24.92 12.09 5.66
N MET A 61 23.73 12.20 6.28
CA MET A 61 22.83 11.05 6.43
C MET A 61 22.24 10.60 5.08
N VAL A 62 21.95 11.53 4.16
CA VAL A 62 21.54 11.18 2.79
C VAL A 62 22.67 10.44 2.08
N ARG A 63 23.91 10.92 2.20
CA ARG A 63 25.10 10.24 1.63
C ARG A 63 25.31 8.86 2.27
N LEU A 64 25.23 8.76 3.59
CA LEU A 64 25.32 7.49 4.32
C LEU A 64 24.30 6.47 3.80
N PHE A 65 23.05 6.90 3.64
CA PHE A 65 21.98 6.05 3.10
C PHE A 65 22.27 5.57 1.67
N LYS A 66 22.75 6.45 0.79
CA LYS A 66 23.13 6.10 -0.60
C LYS A 66 24.31 5.14 -0.66
N VAL A 67 25.35 5.39 0.14
CA VAL A 67 26.54 4.54 0.23
C VAL A 67 26.16 3.16 0.78
N ALA A 68 25.31 3.11 1.81
CA ALA A 68 24.80 1.84 2.35
C ALA A 68 23.97 1.07 1.30
N ASP A 69 23.10 1.73 0.53
CA ASP A 69 22.33 1.07 -0.54
C ASP A 69 23.24 0.54 -1.65
N LYS A 70 24.25 1.34 -2.05
CA LYS A 70 25.28 0.92 -3.00
C LYS A 70 26.06 -0.29 -2.48
N MET A 71 26.43 -0.32 -1.20
CA MET A 71 27.11 -1.46 -0.59
C MET A 71 26.27 -2.74 -0.66
N VAL A 72 24.98 -2.68 -0.31
CA VAL A 72 24.09 -3.85 -0.42
C VAL A 72 23.95 -4.30 -1.88
N SER A 73 24.00 -3.36 -2.83
CA SER A 73 23.98 -3.69 -4.26
C SER A 73 25.24 -4.38 -4.76
N ILE A 74 26.40 -4.14 -4.13
CA ILE A 74 27.67 -4.80 -4.46
C ILE A 74 27.76 -6.14 -3.74
N GLU A 75 27.40 -6.17 -2.45
CA GLU A 75 27.49 -7.32 -1.56
C GLU A 75 26.25 -7.38 -0.64
N GLY A 76 25.34 -8.31 -0.94
CA GLY A 76 24.07 -8.50 -0.23
C GLY A 76 24.20 -9.18 1.14
N SER A 77 25.26 -8.92 1.91
CA SER A 77 25.45 -9.52 3.24
C SER A 77 24.40 -9.01 4.23
N ALA A 78 24.09 -9.83 5.25
CA ALA A 78 23.14 -9.47 6.31
C ALA A 78 23.59 -8.20 7.05
N VAL A 79 24.90 -8.04 7.29
CA VAL A 79 25.50 -6.87 7.95
C VAL A 79 25.31 -5.61 7.11
N ASN A 80 25.58 -5.67 5.80
CA ASN A 80 25.39 -4.52 4.91
C ASN A 80 23.91 -4.11 4.85
N LEU A 81 23.01 -5.10 4.80
CA LEU A 81 21.57 -4.88 4.84
C LEU A 81 21.14 -4.22 6.16
N GLN A 82 21.62 -4.71 7.30
CA GLN A 82 21.37 -4.08 8.61
C GLN A 82 21.82 -2.62 8.63
N CYS A 83 22.98 -2.31 8.08
CA CYS A 83 23.48 -0.93 7.99
C CYS A 83 22.59 -0.05 7.13
N LEU A 84 22.11 -0.55 5.99
CA LEU A 84 21.14 0.15 5.17
C LEU A 84 19.84 0.41 5.94
N LEU A 85 19.31 -0.57 6.65
CA LEU A 85 18.08 -0.42 7.44
C LEU A 85 18.23 0.61 8.57
N VAL A 86 19.35 0.57 9.30
CA VAL A 86 19.66 1.55 10.36
C VAL A 86 19.83 2.94 9.76
N SER A 87 20.60 3.08 8.68
CA SER A 87 20.81 4.36 7.99
C SER A 87 19.50 4.96 7.50
N ALA A 88 18.62 4.15 6.92
CA ALA A 88 17.30 4.57 6.47
C ALA A 88 16.42 5.04 7.66
N LYS A 89 16.30 4.22 8.71
CA LYS A 89 15.55 4.56 9.92
C LYS A 89 16.06 5.85 10.57
N PHE A 90 17.37 6.01 10.63
CA PHE A 90 18.03 7.16 11.23
C PHE A 90 17.79 8.43 10.41
N LEU A 91 17.96 8.38 9.09
CA LEU A 91 17.65 9.48 8.17
C LEU A 91 16.18 9.93 8.31
N ALA A 92 15.24 8.99 8.26
CA ALA A 92 13.81 9.29 8.39
C ALA A 92 13.48 9.93 9.76
N THR A 93 14.06 9.38 10.84
CA THR A 93 13.85 9.89 12.20
C THR A 93 14.46 11.26 12.39
N PHE A 94 15.70 11.49 11.92
CA PHE A 94 16.36 12.78 12.00
C PHE A 94 15.63 13.86 11.19
N PHE A 95 15.15 13.51 9.99
CA PHE A 95 14.36 14.41 9.17
C PHE A 95 13.10 14.88 9.94
N GLU A 96 12.35 13.92 10.47
CA GLU A 96 11.10 14.17 11.21
C GLU A 96 11.31 14.87 12.56
N SER A 97 12.33 14.49 13.32
CA SER A 97 12.53 14.93 14.71
C SER A 97 13.46 16.12 14.89
N THR A 98 14.29 16.43 13.89
CA THR A 98 15.31 17.49 14.00
C THR A 98 15.23 18.46 12.84
N PHE A 99 15.38 17.98 11.59
CA PHE A 99 15.45 18.85 10.41
C PHE A 99 14.18 19.69 10.24
N THR A 100 13.02 19.03 10.27
CA THR A 100 11.71 19.70 10.09
C THR A 100 11.30 20.54 11.29
N LYS A 101 12.07 20.53 12.39
CA LYS A 101 11.85 21.40 13.55
C LYS A 101 12.51 22.78 13.43
N LEU A 102 13.37 22.98 12.44
CA LEU A 102 13.92 24.30 12.11
C LEU A 102 12.79 25.30 11.78
N ALA A 103 13.06 26.59 11.97
CA ALA A 103 12.09 27.62 11.64
C ALA A 103 11.83 27.64 10.13
N ALA A 104 10.60 27.91 9.70
CA ALA A 104 10.21 27.94 8.29
C ALA A 104 11.10 28.89 7.46
N SER A 105 11.41 30.07 8.01
CA SER A 105 12.32 31.05 7.41
C SER A 105 13.73 30.51 7.21
N GLN A 106 14.21 29.64 8.11
CA GLN A 106 15.51 29.00 8.00
C GLN A 106 15.51 27.89 6.95
N LEU A 107 14.42 27.14 6.78
CA LEU A 107 14.36 26.04 5.83
C LEU A 107 14.19 26.51 4.38
N GLN A 108 13.40 27.56 4.15
CA GLN A 108 12.92 27.88 2.81
C GLN A 108 13.99 28.44 1.86
N HIS A 109 14.93 29.25 2.37
CA HIS A 109 16.00 29.84 1.55
C HIS A 109 17.38 29.33 1.99
N ALA A 110 17.62 29.23 3.30
CA ALA A 110 18.96 28.92 3.76
C ALA A 110 19.39 27.48 3.44
N PHE A 111 18.48 26.51 3.30
CA PHE A 111 18.89 25.17 2.86
C PHE A 111 19.31 25.16 1.39
N ASP A 112 18.70 26.01 0.58
CA ASP A 112 19.04 26.16 -0.83
C ASP A 112 20.40 26.84 -1.00
N GLU A 113 20.55 27.99 -0.35
CA GLU A 113 21.82 28.72 -0.29
C GLU A 113 22.94 27.85 0.27
N TYR A 114 22.66 27.08 1.32
CA TYR A 114 23.63 26.19 1.93
C TYR A 114 24.14 25.14 0.93
N HIS A 115 23.27 24.39 0.25
CA HIS A 115 23.76 23.34 -0.65
C HIS A 115 24.45 23.92 -1.91
N VAL A 116 23.99 25.06 -2.43
CA VAL A 116 24.64 25.76 -3.54
C VAL A 116 26.03 26.26 -3.12
N ALA A 117 26.16 26.86 -1.94
CA ALA A 117 27.44 27.34 -1.41
C ALA A 117 28.47 26.22 -1.20
N HIS A 118 28.02 24.98 -1.02
CA HIS A 118 28.87 23.81 -0.88
C HIS A 118 29.08 23.04 -2.21
N GLY A 119 28.65 23.59 -3.34
CA GLY A 119 28.82 22.99 -4.67
C GLY A 119 28.05 21.68 -4.87
N LEU A 120 26.96 21.47 -4.12
CA LEU A 120 26.18 20.24 -4.18
C LEU A 120 25.10 20.32 -5.28
N THR A 121 24.88 19.20 -5.96
CA THR A 121 23.84 19.07 -6.98
C THR A 121 22.53 18.56 -6.38
N GLN A 122 21.43 18.66 -7.14
CA GLN A 122 20.15 18.07 -6.74
C GLN A 122 20.26 16.56 -6.52
N CYS A 123 21.14 15.87 -7.27
CA CYS A 123 21.38 14.44 -7.11
C CYS A 123 22.01 14.11 -5.76
N ASP A 124 22.80 15.00 -5.15
CA ASP A 124 23.44 14.80 -3.86
C ASP A 124 22.41 14.91 -2.72
N VAL A 125 21.50 15.88 -2.84
CA VAL A 125 20.48 16.19 -1.83
C VAL A 125 19.26 15.28 -1.92
N ALA A 126 18.90 14.82 -3.13
CA ALA A 126 17.70 14.04 -3.36
C ALA A 126 17.74 12.67 -2.66
N VAL A 127 16.63 12.28 -2.05
CA VAL A 127 16.48 10.97 -1.40
C VAL A 127 15.60 10.08 -2.26
N GLY A 128 16.17 8.98 -2.77
CA GLY A 128 15.46 7.96 -3.55
C GLY A 128 14.89 6.85 -2.66
N ALA A 129 13.79 6.25 -3.07
CA ALA A 129 13.30 5.02 -2.45
C ALA A 129 14.04 3.82 -3.05
N THR A 130 14.74 3.04 -2.23
CA THR A 130 15.33 1.76 -2.63
C THR A 130 14.42 0.61 -2.19
N SER A 131 14.20 -0.34 -3.09
CA SER A 131 13.46 -1.58 -2.80
C SER A 131 14.21 -2.50 -1.84
N ARG A 132 15.53 -2.31 -1.66
CA ARG A 132 16.38 -3.13 -0.77
C ARG A 132 16.06 -2.95 0.72
N VAL A 133 15.48 -1.79 1.09
CA VAL A 133 15.00 -1.53 2.46
C VAL A 133 13.70 -2.32 2.76
N VAL A 134 13.05 -2.91 1.76
CA VAL A 134 11.85 -3.74 1.96
C VAL A 134 12.25 -5.19 2.17
N SER A 135 11.68 -5.85 3.16
CA SER A 135 11.95 -7.27 3.42
C SER A 135 11.54 -8.14 2.23
N ASP A 136 12.31 -9.20 1.97
CA ASP A 136 11.99 -10.09 0.85
C ASP A 136 10.68 -10.84 1.07
N VAL A 137 10.32 -11.09 2.32
CA VAL A 137 9.01 -11.57 2.74
C VAL A 137 7.90 -10.64 2.23
N ALA A 138 8.10 -9.33 2.44
CA ALA A 138 7.18 -8.31 1.97
C ALA A 138 7.08 -8.28 0.43
N LYS A 139 8.21 -8.41 -0.27
CA LYS A 139 8.26 -8.47 -1.74
C LYS A 139 7.57 -9.73 -2.29
N ARG A 140 7.86 -10.91 -1.73
CA ARG A 140 7.23 -12.19 -2.10
C ARG A 140 5.72 -12.14 -1.90
N ARG A 141 5.27 -11.64 -0.74
CA ARG A 141 3.84 -11.46 -0.48
C ARG A 141 3.18 -10.45 -1.44
N HIS A 142 3.90 -9.39 -1.81
CA HIS A 142 3.43 -8.46 -2.83
C HIS A 142 3.31 -9.14 -4.21
N ALA A 143 4.29 -9.95 -4.61
CA ALA A 143 4.23 -10.75 -5.85
C ALA A 143 3.08 -11.77 -5.82
N HIS A 144 2.83 -12.42 -4.68
CA HIS A 144 1.67 -13.30 -4.53
C HIS A 144 0.33 -12.54 -4.70
N HIS A 145 0.19 -11.40 -4.02
CA HIS A 145 -0.98 -10.53 -4.17
C HIS A 145 -1.16 -10.05 -5.61
N PHE A 146 -0.06 -9.80 -6.32
CA PHE A 146 -0.04 -9.46 -7.74
C PHE A 146 -0.62 -10.59 -8.59
N GLU A 147 -0.16 -11.82 -8.42
CA GLU A 147 -0.65 -13.00 -9.14
C GLU A 147 -2.13 -13.28 -8.88
N VAL A 148 -2.55 -13.27 -7.60
CA VAL A 148 -3.95 -13.50 -7.21
C VAL A 148 -4.86 -12.50 -7.89
N LYS A 149 -4.45 -11.24 -7.93
CA LYS A 149 -5.23 -10.18 -8.56
C LYS A 149 -5.29 -10.34 -10.07
N ARG A 150 -4.17 -10.67 -10.72
CA ARG A 150 -4.12 -10.95 -12.16
C ARG A 150 -5.10 -12.08 -12.51
N ALA A 151 -5.07 -13.18 -11.77
CA ALA A 151 -6.01 -14.28 -11.95
C ALA A 151 -7.48 -13.86 -11.77
N ILE A 152 -7.79 -12.99 -10.81
CA ILE A 152 -9.16 -12.44 -10.62
C ILE A 152 -9.57 -11.55 -11.80
N GLN A 153 -8.65 -10.76 -12.35
CA GLN A 153 -8.91 -9.92 -13.52
C GLN A 153 -9.17 -10.76 -14.76
N GLU A 154 -8.36 -11.79 -14.99
CA GLU A 154 -8.56 -12.76 -16.07
C GLU A 154 -9.92 -13.48 -15.93
N GLN A 155 -10.31 -13.88 -14.72
CA GLN A 155 -11.63 -14.45 -14.46
C GLN A 155 -12.78 -13.47 -14.72
N LYS A 156 -12.61 -12.18 -14.41
CA LYS A 156 -13.61 -11.14 -14.70
C LYS A 156 -13.73 -10.90 -16.20
N ALA A 157 -12.59 -10.73 -16.88
CA ALA A 157 -12.55 -10.55 -18.34
C ALA A 157 -13.18 -11.75 -19.06
N PHE A 158 -12.89 -12.97 -18.60
CA PHE A 158 -13.52 -14.18 -19.13
C PHE A 158 -15.04 -14.21 -18.90
N ARG A 159 -15.53 -13.78 -17.73
CA ARG A 159 -16.97 -13.69 -17.47
C ARG A 159 -17.65 -12.63 -18.32
N GLU A 160 -17.00 -11.49 -18.50
CA GLU A 160 -17.51 -10.39 -19.32
C GLU A 160 -17.53 -10.78 -20.80
N SER A 161 -16.47 -11.40 -21.33
CA SER A 161 -16.45 -11.90 -22.70
C SER A 161 -17.49 -13.00 -22.93
N PHE A 162 -17.67 -13.89 -21.95
CA PHE A 162 -18.70 -14.94 -22.00
C PHE A 162 -20.12 -14.39 -21.92
N LEU A 163 -20.37 -13.36 -21.10
CA LEU A 163 -21.69 -12.72 -21.02
C LEU A 163 -21.99 -11.94 -22.30
N LYS A 164 -20.99 -11.26 -22.87
CA LYS A 164 -21.11 -10.54 -24.13
C LYS A 164 -21.39 -11.50 -25.29
N SER A 165 -20.69 -12.64 -25.33
CA SER A 165 -20.98 -13.66 -26.35
C SER A 165 -22.35 -14.32 -26.15
N GLN A 166 -22.90 -14.38 -24.93
CA GLN A 166 -24.27 -14.88 -24.70
C GLN A 166 -25.38 -13.89 -25.12
N THR A 167 -25.10 -12.59 -25.18
CA THR A 167 -26.04 -11.60 -25.71
C THR A 167 -25.88 -11.38 -27.22
N ASP A 168 -24.73 -11.71 -27.79
CA ASP A 168 -24.51 -11.78 -29.25
C ASP A 168 -24.95 -13.15 -29.85
N PHE A 169 -25.67 -13.97 -29.07
CA PHE A 169 -26.41 -15.14 -29.57
C PHE A 169 -27.89 -14.81 -29.86
N ASP A 170 -28.24 -13.52 -30.05
CA ASP A 170 -29.23 -13.19 -31.08
C ASP A 170 -28.52 -13.39 -32.43
N ILE A 171 -28.35 -14.66 -32.80
CA ILE A 171 -28.18 -15.03 -34.19
C ILE A 171 -29.53 -14.69 -34.80
N ASP A 172 -29.63 -13.51 -35.41
CA ASP A 172 -30.60 -13.30 -36.47
C ASP A 172 -30.35 -14.43 -37.48
N PHE A 173 -31.27 -15.40 -37.51
CA PHE A 173 -31.33 -16.45 -38.52
C PHE A 173 -31.88 -15.91 -39.85
N ASP A 174 -31.73 -14.61 -40.09
CA ASP A 174 -32.10 -13.99 -41.35
C ASP A 174 -30.82 -13.77 -42.17
N ASP A 175 -30.65 -14.70 -43.11
CA ASP A 175 -30.00 -14.53 -44.41
C ASP A 175 -28.69 -13.75 -44.46
N HIS A 176 -27.57 -14.47 -44.33
CA HIS A 176 -26.45 -14.27 -45.26
C HIS A 176 -25.73 -15.59 -45.55
N GLU A 177 -26.13 -16.24 -46.65
CA GLU A 177 -25.22 -17.02 -47.47
C GLU A 177 -24.03 -16.13 -47.86
N ALA A 178 -22.89 -16.31 -47.20
CA ALA A 178 -21.61 -15.77 -47.65
C ALA A 178 -20.47 -16.54 -46.98
N ASP A 179 -19.99 -17.58 -47.67
CA ASP A 179 -18.58 -17.96 -47.81
C ASP A 179 -17.62 -17.62 -46.64
N GLN A 180 -17.94 -18.05 -45.43
CA GLN A 180 -16.90 -18.24 -44.42
C GLN A 180 -16.28 -19.61 -44.66
N GLU A 181 -15.09 -19.61 -45.23
CA GLU A 181 -14.16 -20.74 -45.21
C GLU A 181 -14.24 -21.42 -43.85
N THR A 182 -14.82 -22.62 -43.86
CA THR A 182 -14.92 -23.51 -42.71
C THR A 182 -13.49 -23.92 -42.37
N GLN A 183 -12.85 -23.12 -41.51
CA GLN A 183 -11.58 -23.49 -40.90
C GLN A 183 -11.85 -24.76 -40.10
N LEU A 184 -11.49 -25.90 -40.69
CA LEU A 184 -11.64 -27.23 -40.09
C LEU A 184 -10.86 -27.23 -38.78
N LEU A 185 -11.60 -27.17 -37.67
CA LEU A 185 -11.04 -27.30 -36.32
C LEU A 185 -10.24 -28.60 -36.23
N SER A 186 -9.06 -28.53 -35.62
CA SER A 186 -8.31 -29.74 -35.27
C SER A 186 -9.20 -30.66 -34.42
N ILE A 187 -9.05 -31.97 -34.58
CA ILE A 187 -9.83 -32.95 -33.81
C ILE A 187 -9.68 -32.71 -32.30
N GLU A 188 -8.50 -32.27 -31.86
CA GLU A 188 -8.19 -31.93 -30.47
C GLU A 188 -8.98 -30.72 -29.97
N ASP A 189 -9.11 -29.67 -30.80
CA ASP A 189 -9.90 -28.48 -30.47
C ASP A 189 -11.40 -28.77 -30.50
N ALA A 190 -11.88 -29.58 -31.46
CA ALA A 190 -13.26 -30.01 -31.52
C ALA A 190 -13.64 -30.82 -30.26
N VAL A 191 -12.77 -31.74 -29.82
CA VAL A 191 -12.96 -32.50 -28.57
C VAL A 191 -12.94 -31.59 -27.34
N LEU A 192 -12.05 -30.61 -27.28
CA LEU A 192 -11.99 -29.62 -26.19
C LEU A 192 -13.26 -28.76 -26.12
N ILE A 193 -13.80 -28.34 -27.27
CA ILE A 193 -15.04 -27.57 -27.36
C ILE A 193 -16.23 -28.43 -26.92
N ILE A 194 -16.34 -29.67 -27.41
CA ILE A 194 -17.38 -30.63 -27.03
C ILE A 194 -17.34 -30.89 -25.52
N GLN A 195 -16.17 -31.17 -24.94
CA GLN A 195 -16.02 -31.43 -23.50
C GLN A 195 -16.35 -30.19 -22.64
N LYS A 196 -16.01 -28.98 -23.10
CA LYS A 196 -16.35 -27.72 -22.40
C LYS A 196 -17.86 -27.47 -22.45
N LEU A 197 -18.49 -27.68 -23.60
CA LEU A 197 -19.94 -27.56 -23.77
C LEU A 197 -20.67 -28.62 -22.94
N GLU A 198 -20.17 -29.85 -22.86
CA GLU A 198 -20.75 -30.91 -22.05
C GLU A 198 -20.69 -30.60 -20.56
N ARG A 199 -19.54 -30.11 -20.04
CA ARG A 199 -19.43 -29.65 -18.63
C ARG A 199 -20.39 -28.50 -18.34
N LYS A 200 -20.57 -27.59 -19.29
CA LYS A 200 -21.52 -26.47 -19.20
C LYS A 200 -22.97 -26.97 -19.21
N TYR A 201 -23.32 -27.91 -20.08
CA TYR A 201 -24.64 -28.53 -20.15
C TYR A 201 -24.96 -29.30 -18.87
N GLN A 202 -24.00 -30.07 -18.34
CA GLN A 202 -24.15 -30.75 -17.04
C GLN A 202 -24.32 -29.76 -15.88
N SER A 203 -23.61 -28.62 -15.89
CA SER A 203 -23.78 -27.55 -14.90
C SER A 203 -25.16 -26.89 -14.97
N ILE A 204 -25.64 -26.58 -16.18
CA ILE A 204 -26.95 -25.97 -16.42
C ILE A 204 -28.06 -26.96 -16.05
N SER A 205 -27.94 -28.22 -16.47
CA SER A 205 -28.84 -29.31 -16.10
C SER A 205 -28.91 -29.51 -14.58
N ARG A 206 -27.77 -29.53 -13.86
CA ARG A 206 -27.76 -29.58 -12.38
C ARG A 206 -28.45 -28.38 -11.75
N ARG A 207 -28.24 -27.18 -12.28
CA ARG A 207 -28.87 -25.94 -11.78
C ARG A 207 -30.39 -25.95 -12.03
N ASN A 208 -30.81 -26.34 -13.23
CA ASN A 208 -32.23 -26.46 -13.60
C ASN A 208 -32.91 -27.55 -12.79
N TYR A 209 -32.25 -28.67 -12.54
CA TYR A 209 -32.74 -29.73 -11.67
C TYR A 209 -32.91 -29.26 -10.22
N VAL A 210 -31.94 -28.54 -9.64
CA VAL A 210 -32.08 -27.99 -8.27
C VAL A 210 -33.16 -26.92 -8.20
N ARG A 211 -33.29 -26.08 -9.23
CA ARG A 211 -34.37 -25.09 -9.34
C ARG A 211 -35.74 -25.77 -9.44
N PHE A 212 -35.87 -26.77 -10.31
CA PHE A 212 -37.08 -27.58 -10.47
C PHE A 212 -37.45 -28.31 -9.18
N VAL A 213 -36.48 -28.90 -8.47
CA VAL A 213 -36.71 -29.53 -7.16
C VAL A 213 -37.20 -28.50 -6.12
N ARG A 214 -36.70 -27.26 -6.14
CA ARG A 214 -37.16 -26.19 -5.25
C ARG A 214 -38.54 -25.65 -5.61
N GLU A 215 -38.81 -25.43 -6.90
CA GLU A 215 -40.14 -25.05 -7.40
C GLU A 215 -41.16 -26.13 -7.07
N ARG A 216 -40.85 -27.41 -7.29
CA ARG A 216 -41.73 -28.53 -6.99
C ARG A 216 -41.93 -28.76 -5.48
N ALA A 217 -40.89 -28.53 -4.67
CA ALA A 217 -41.01 -28.53 -3.20
C ALA A 217 -41.86 -27.36 -2.69
N ALA A 218 -41.76 -26.18 -3.32
CA ALA A 218 -42.59 -25.02 -3.00
C ALA A 218 -44.06 -25.22 -3.43
N GLU A 219 -44.31 -25.84 -4.58
CA GLU A 219 -45.65 -26.23 -5.05
C GLU A 219 -46.27 -27.30 -4.15
N LEU A 220 -45.50 -28.29 -3.70
CA LEU A 220 -45.94 -29.31 -2.72
C LEU A 220 -46.23 -28.71 -1.33
N HIS A 221 -45.54 -27.64 -0.93
CA HIS A 221 -45.88 -26.90 0.30
C HIS A 221 -47.08 -25.95 0.12
N GLY A 222 -47.37 -25.52 -1.12
CA GLY A 222 -48.50 -24.63 -1.44
C GLY A 222 -49.82 -25.35 -1.72
N GLN A 223 -49.77 -26.61 -2.17
CA GLN A 223 -50.95 -27.43 -2.40
C GLN A 223 -51.15 -28.42 -1.26
N LYS A 224 -52.22 -28.25 -0.47
CA LYS A 224 -52.76 -29.29 0.43
C LYS A 224 -53.36 -30.42 -0.41
N VAL A 225 -52.54 -31.14 -1.15
CA VAL A 225 -52.93 -32.37 -1.84
C VAL A 225 -52.45 -33.50 -0.95
N GLU A 226 -53.37 -34.35 -0.52
CA GLU A 226 -53.02 -35.59 0.19
C GLU A 226 -52.15 -36.44 -0.72
N ILE A 227 -50.86 -36.51 -0.39
CA ILE A 227 -49.89 -37.32 -1.10
C ILE A 227 -50.05 -38.74 -0.56
N ASP A 228 -50.48 -39.68 -1.41
CA ASP A 228 -50.44 -41.11 -1.10
C ASP A 228 -49.01 -41.51 -0.74
N ALA A 229 -48.79 -41.80 0.54
CA ALA A 229 -47.49 -42.10 1.14
C ALA A 229 -46.80 -43.26 0.42
N THR A 230 -47.59 -44.19 -0.13
CA THR A 230 -47.13 -45.37 -0.84
C THR A 230 -46.46 -45.00 -2.17
N GLN A 231 -47.09 -44.11 -2.96
CA GLN A 231 -46.49 -43.63 -4.21
C GLN A 231 -45.25 -42.74 -3.97
N ALA A 232 -45.26 -41.95 -2.89
CA ALA A 232 -44.09 -41.16 -2.52
C ALA A 232 -42.89 -42.06 -2.15
N ALA A 233 -43.13 -43.12 -1.37
CA ALA A 233 -42.11 -44.09 -1.00
C ALA A 233 -41.51 -44.80 -2.22
N ILE A 234 -42.37 -45.23 -3.17
CA ILE A 234 -41.92 -45.89 -4.41
C ILE A 234 -41.05 -44.94 -5.26
N ARG A 235 -41.45 -43.66 -5.39
CA ARG A 235 -40.67 -42.66 -6.14
C ARG A 235 -39.33 -42.35 -5.49
N ILE A 236 -39.29 -42.28 -4.15
CA ILE A 236 -38.05 -42.09 -3.40
C ILE A 236 -37.12 -43.29 -3.58
N GLN A 237 -37.63 -44.52 -3.45
CA GLN A 237 -36.84 -45.74 -3.62
C GLN A 237 -36.28 -45.88 -5.04
N ALA A 238 -37.08 -45.63 -6.08
CA ALA A 238 -36.62 -45.66 -7.46
C ALA A 238 -35.49 -44.65 -7.72
N ARG A 239 -35.62 -43.44 -7.17
CA ARG A 239 -34.62 -42.38 -7.33
C ARG A 239 -33.33 -42.69 -6.56
N THR A 240 -33.44 -43.30 -5.38
CA THR A 240 -32.32 -43.76 -4.57
C THR A 240 -31.57 -44.91 -5.24
N ARG A 241 -32.28 -45.90 -5.80
CA ARG A 241 -31.68 -46.97 -6.62
C ARG A 241 -30.93 -46.40 -7.82
N GLY A 242 -31.54 -45.45 -8.54
CA GLY A 242 -30.87 -44.76 -9.64
C GLY A 242 -29.65 -43.94 -9.22
N TYR A 243 -29.66 -43.35 -8.01
CA TYR A 243 -28.50 -42.64 -7.46
C TYR A 243 -27.35 -43.60 -7.15
N PHE A 244 -27.62 -44.74 -6.51
CA PHE A 244 -26.61 -45.76 -6.22
C PHE A 244 -26.02 -46.35 -7.50
N ALA A 245 -26.84 -46.65 -8.51
CA ALA A 245 -26.36 -47.12 -9.81
C ALA A 245 -25.41 -46.10 -10.47
N ARG A 246 -25.78 -44.81 -10.50
CA ARG A 246 -24.92 -43.75 -11.06
C ARG A 246 -23.64 -43.52 -10.25
N LYS A 247 -23.69 -43.71 -8.93
CA LYS A 247 -22.51 -43.62 -8.05
C LYS A 247 -21.55 -44.77 -8.36
N MET A 248 -22.05 -46.00 -8.43
CA MET A 248 -21.26 -47.18 -8.74
C MET A 248 -20.62 -47.10 -10.14
N VAL A 249 -21.37 -46.62 -11.15
CA VAL A 249 -20.80 -46.39 -12.50
C VAL A 249 -19.70 -45.33 -12.49
N ARG A 250 -19.78 -44.30 -11.65
CA ARG A 250 -18.67 -43.33 -11.50
C ARG A 250 -17.45 -43.95 -10.84
N GLU A 251 -17.65 -44.74 -9.80
CA GLU A 251 -16.56 -45.42 -9.09
C GLU A 251 -15.84 -46.41 -10.00
N MET A 252 -16.58 -47.19 -10.79
CA MET A 252 -15.99 -48.08 -11.81
C MET A 252 -15.22 -47.29 -12.87
N ARG A 253 -15.77 -46.18 -13.37
CA ARG A 253 -15.09 -45.32 -14.35
C ARG A 253 -13.83 -44.66 -13.76
N GLU A 254 -13.85 -44.27 -12.50
CA GLU A 254 -12.65 -43.76 -11.79
C GLU A 254 -11.59 -44.85 -11.63
N GLN A 255 -12.00 -46.09 -11.34
CA GLN A 255 -11.08 -47.24 -11.27
C GLN A 255 -10.48 -47.59 -12.64
N GLU A 256 -11.29 -47.63 -13.70
CA GLU A 256 -10.82 -47.85 -15.09
C GLU A 256 -9.81 -46.77 -15.51
N LEU A 257 -10.11 -45.49 -15.25
CA LEU A 257 -9.21 -44.39 -15.54
C LEU A 257 -7.91 -44.45 -14.74
N ASN A 258 -7.96 -44.95 -13.51
CA ASN A 258 -6.78 -45.13 -12.66
C ASN A 258 -5.89 -46.28 -13.16
N ILE A 259 -6.49 -47.40 -13.60
CA ILE A 259 -5.76 -48.53 -14.23
C ILE A 259 -5.10 -48.11 -15.54
N LEU A 260 -5.76 -47.26 -16.33
CA LEU A 260 -5.23 -46.70 -17.57
C LEU A 260 -4.16 -45.60 -17.35
N GLY A 261 -3.80 -45.29 -16.10
CA GLY A 261 -2.85 -44.22 -15.77
C GLY A 261 -3.36 -42.82 -16.11
N MET A 262 -4.64 -42.69 -16.46
CA MET A 262 -5.32 -41.44 -16.75
C MET A 262 -6.05 -40.95 -15.51
N THR A 263 -5.33 -40.79 -14.39
CA THR A 263 -5.96 -40.27 -13.17
C THR A 263 -6.47 -38.86 -13.44
N PRO A 264 -7.79 -38.59 -13.28
CA PRO A 264 -8.29 -37.24 -13.17
C PRO A 264 -7.99 -36.75 -11.75
N GLU A 265 -6.74 -36.85 -11.30
CA GLU A 265 -6.29 -35.99 -10.22
C GLU A 265 -6.45 -34.59 -10.75
N SER A 266 -7.58 -33.98 -10.37
CA SER A 266 -7.98 -32.69 -10.89
C SER A 266 -6.76 -31.79 -10.88
N TYR A 267 -6.44 -31.15 -12.00
CA TYR A 267 -5.35 -30.18 -12.11
C TYR A 267 -5.30 -29.24 -10.88
N ILE A 268 -6.45 -28.99 -10.26
CA ILE A 268 -6.64 -28.31 -8.98
C ILE A 268 -5.87 -28.97 -7.80
N ARG A 269 -5.95 -30.28 -7.57
CA ARG A 269 -5.22 -30.98 -6.50
C ARG A 269 -3.71 -30.97 -6.72
N VAL A 270 -3.25 -31.23 -7.94
CA VAL A 270 -1.82 -31.13 -8.30
C VAL A 270 -1.32 -29.69 -8.09
N ARG A 271 -2.07 -28.67 -8.53
CA ARG A 271 -1.73 -27.26 -8.30
C ARG A 271 -1.82 -26.84 -6.84
N LEU A 272 -2.69 -27.45 -6.05
CA LEU A 272 -2.79 -27.21 -4.60
C LEU A 272 -1.59 -27.83 -3.87
N ALA A 273 -1.18 -29.04 -4.23
CA ALA A 273 0.01 -29.69 -3.70
C ALA A 273 1.30 -28.95 -4.11
N GLU A 274 1.42 -28.49 -5.35
CA GLU A 274 2.53 -27.63 -5.78
C GLU A 274 2.56 -26.29 -5.04
N ARG A 275 1.39 -25.66 -4.82
CA ARG A 275 1.30 -24.46 -3.97
C ARG A 275 1.72 -24.75 -2.53
N GLN A 276 1.33 -25.89 -1.98
CA GLN A 276 1.72 -26.29 -0.62
C GLN A 276 3.23 -26.54 -0.51
N ARG A 277 3.86 -27.18 -1.51
CA ARG A 277 5.33 -27.34 -1.55
C ARG A 277 6.05 -26.01 -1.65
N LYS A 278 5.64 -25.12 -2.57
CA LYS A 278 6.19 -23.75 -2.66
C LYS A 278 6.00 -22.95 -1.36
N GLN A 279 4.88 -23.16 -0.66
CA GLN A 279 4.60 -22.51 0.62
C GLN A 279 5.48 -23.02 1.77
N LEU A 280 5.87 -24.30 1.77
CA LEU A 280 6.80 -24.86 2.75
C LEU A 280 8.20 -24.25 2.59
N ASP A 281 8.70 -24.21 1.35
CA ASP A 281 9.99 -23.58 1.02
C ASP A 281 9.99 -22.08 1.36
N GLU A 282 8.85 -21.39 1.21
CA GLU A 282 8.69 -19.97 1.54
C GLU A 282 8.79 -19.67 3.04
N VAL A 283 8.31 -20.58 3.90
CA VAL A 283 8.29 -20.41 5.37
C VAL A 283 9.68 -20.62 5.98
N GLU A 284 10.49 -21.53 5.44
CA GLU A 284 11.86 -21.76 5.90
C GLU A 284 12.76 -20.55 5.63
N MET A 285 12.60 -19.88 4.48
CA MET A 285 13.33 -18.65 4.16
C MET A 285 12.85 -17.40 4.93
N GLU A 286 11.62 -17.40 5.45
CA GLU A 286 11.00 -16.22 6.11
C GLU A 286 11.65 -15.92 7.48
N LYS A 287 12.25 -16.92 8.14
CA LYS A 287 12.96 -16.75 9.42
C LYS A 287 14.43 -16.38 9.26
N VAL A 288 15.13 -16.92 8.26
CA VAL A 288 16.56 -16.62 7.98
C VAL A 288 16.78 -15.12 7.68
N GLN A 289 15.71 -14.41 7.30
CA GLN A 289 15.77 -12.99 6.92
C GLN A 289 15.15 -12.05 7.94
N GLN A 290 14.59 -12.51 9.06
CA GLN A 290 14.24 -11.57 10.12
C GLN A 290 15.56 -11.12 10.76
N VAL A 291 15.92 -9.86 10.54
CA VAL A 291 16.99 -9.20 11.29
C VAL A 291 16.50 -9.14 12.74
N GLU A 292 16.86 -10.16 13.52
CA GLU A 292 16.68 -10.15 14.97
C GLU A 292 17.43 -8.93 15.51
N ASP A 293 16.65 -8.04 16.11
CA ASP A 293 17.07 -6.77 16.73
C ASP A 293 17.84 -5.80 15.82
N MET A 294 17.09 -5.10 14.97
CA MET A 294 17.59 -3.88 14.31
C MET A 294 18.19 -2.92 15.34
N PRO A 295 19.49 -2.55 15.22
CA PRO A 295 20.16 -1.68 16.17
C PRO A 295 19.36 -0.41 16.42
N SER A 296 19.27 -0.02 17.68
CA SER A 296 18.53 1.17 18.09
C SER A 296 19.33 2.46 17.89
N SER A 297 20.67 2.39 17.81
CA SER A 297 21.59 3.52 17.67
C SER A 297 22.59 3.35 16.51
N LEU A 298 23.16 4.48 16.06
CA LEU A 298 24.22 4.50 15.06
C LEU A 298 25.52 3.90 15.63
N GLU A 299 25.77 4.11 16.93
CA GLU A 299 26.90 3.56 17.66
C GLU A 299 26.86 2.03 17.70
N ALA A 300 25.71 1.43 18.02
CA ALA A 300 25.56 -0.02 17.99
C ALA A 300 25.78 -0.59 16.58
N CYS A 301 25.35 0.14 15.55
CA CYS A 301 25.62 -0.24 14.17
C CYS A 301 27.11 -0.11 13.82
N LEU A 302 27.80 0.91 14.31
CA LEU A 302 29.26 1.06 14.16
C LEU A 302 30.01 -0.08 14.83
N ASP A 303 29.59 -0.48 16.03
CA ASP A 303 30.23 -1.57 16.78
C ASP A 303 29.97 -2.92 16.12
N LEU A 304 28.77 -3.13 15.59
CA LEU A 304 28.43 -4.32 14.79
C LEU A 304 29.25 -4.36 13.50
N LEU A 305 29.38 -3.22 12.81
CA LEU A 305 30.25 -3.12 11.64
C LEU A 305 31.68 -3.47 12.00
N LYS A 306 32.26 -2.86 13.04
CA LYS A 306 33.66 -3.12 13.44
C LYS A 306 33.90 -4.58 13.84
N SER A 307 32.96 -5.19 14.55
CA SER A 307 33.11 -6.55 15.09
C SER A 307 32.83 -7.65 14.06
N GLN A 308 31.85 -7.47 13.18
CA GLN A 308 31.42 -8.49 12.24
C GLN A 308 31.88 -8.25 10.79
N PHE A 309 32.51 -7.10 10.48
CA PHE A 309 32.88 -6.75 9.09
C PHE A 309 33.82 -7.73 8.41
N PHE A 310 34.76 -8.31 9.15
CA PHE A 310 35.81 -9.18 8.62
C PHE A 310 35.57 -10.65 8.94
N LEU A 311 34.52 -10.96 9.71
CA LEU A 311 34.15 -12.33 10.03
C LEU A 311 33.16 -12.81 8.98
N ALA A 312 33.56 -13.83 8.21
CA ALA A 312 32.64 -14.58 7.35
C ALA A 312 31.50 -15.08 8.24
N SER A 313 30.28 -14.60 8.00
CA SER A 313 29.12 -14.89 8.84
C SER A 313 28.92 -16.41 8.89
N SER A 314 29.14 -17.02 10.05
CA SER A 314 28.82 -18.42 10.27
C SER A 314 27.31 -18.60 10.13
N THR A 315 26.94 -19.52 9.24
CA THR A 315 25.57 -19.99 9.01
C THR A 315 24.90 -20.39 10.32
N GLY A 316 23.96 -19.58 10.80
CA GLY A 316 23.18 -19.86 12.01
C GLY A 316 22.22 -21.03 11.83
N GLU A 317 22.02 -21.80 12.90
CA GLU A 317 21.19 -23.01 12.96
C GLU A 317 19.69 -22.72 12.76
N LEU A 318 19.02 -23.64 12.04
CA LEU A 318 17.60 -23.55 11.67
C LEU A 318 16.65 -23.98 12.81
N PRO A 319 15.53 -23.26 13.04
CA PRO A 319 14.49 -23.69 13.97
C PRO A 319 13.31 -24.41 13.30
N ASP A 320 12.65 -25.26 14.10
CA ASP A 320 11.59 -26.22 13.78
C ASP A 320 10.38 -25.67 12.96
N PRO A 321 10.03 -26.28 11.80
CA PRO A 321 9.00 -25.79 10.85
C PRO A 321 7.53 -26.05 11.24
N ALA A 322 7.24 -26.91 12.23
CA ALA A 322 5.88 -27.42 12.46
C ALA A 322 4.85 -26.40 13.01
N LYS A 323 5.27 -25.25 13.57
CA LYS A 323 4.37 -24.30 14.26
C LYS A 323 3.72 -23.21 13.37
N LEU A 324 4.08 -23.08 12.08
CA LEU A 324 3.76 -21.89 11.26
C LEU A 324 2.65 -22.05 10.20
N LEU A 325 2.28 -23.27 9.83
CA LEU A 325 1.39 -23.52 8.69
C LEU A 325 -0.08 -23.08 8.91
N ARG A 326 -0.53 -22.85 10.14
CA ARG A 326 -1.96 -22.61 10.43
C ARG A 326 -2.43 -21.15 10.32
N LEU A 327 -1.53 -20.17 10.16
CA LEU A 327 -1.92 -18.74 10.17
C LEU A 327 -2.18 -18.12 8.78
N LYS A 328 -1.68 -18.72 7.68
CA LYS A 328 -1.65 -18.08 6.34
C LYS A 328 -2.91 -18.27 5.48
N GLU A 329 -3.67 -19.37 5.60
CA GLU A 329 -4.83 -19.60 4.73
C GLU A 329 -6.00 -18.61 4.94
N HIS A 330 -6.10 -17.99 6.14
CA HIS A 330 -7.19 -17.07 6.46
C HIS A 330 -6.99 -15.62 5.95
N THR A 331 -5.76 -15.21 5.63
CA THR A 331 -5.46 -13.82 5.19
C THR A 331 -5.81 -13.58 3.72
N ASP A 332 -5.70 -14.61 2.87
CA ASP A 332 -5.95 -14.49 1.43
C ASP A 332 -7.42 -14.24 1.09
N ASN A 333 -8.35 -14.71 1.92
CA ASN A 333 -9.77 -14.59 1.65
C ASN A 333 -10.25 -13.13 1.65
N ALA A 334 -9.78 -12.29 2.57
CA ALA A 334 -10.16 -10.88 2.58
C ALA A 334 -9.52 -10.11 1.42
N PHE A 335 -8.28 -10.46 1.06
CA PHE A 335 -7.60 -9.86 -0.10
C PHE A 335 -8.32 -10.22 -1.41
N ARG A 336 -8.70 -11.49 -1.59
CA ARG A 336 -9.50 -11.94 -2.74
C ARG A 336 -10.84 -11.24 -2.80
N ASP A 337 -11.59 -11.16 -1.69
CA ASP A 337 -12.87 -10.43 -1.63
C ASP A 337 -12.69 -8.95 -2.00
N ALA A 338 -11.62 -8.30 -1.51
CA ALA A 338 -11.28 -6.93 -1.87
C ALA A 338 -10.95 -6.76 -3.37
N CYS A 339 -10.24 -7.71 -3.98
CA CYS A 339 -9.96 -7.73 -5.42
C CYS A 339 -11.23 -7.96 -6.27
N PHE A 340 -12.08 -8.91 -5.87
CA PHE A 340 -13.36 -9.16 -6.54
C PHE A 340 -14.26 -7.93 -6.49
N ARG A 341 -14.27 -7.19 -5.38
CA ARG A 341 -15.02 -5.93 -5.25
C ARG A 341 -14.36 -4.74 -5.95
N GLY A 342 -13.17 -4.90 -6.54
CA GLY A 342 -12.46 -3.82 -7.23
C GLY A 342 -11.94 -2.72 -6.29
N VAL A 343 -11.75 -3.04 -5.00
CA VAL A 343 -11.30 -2.10 -3.97
C VAL A 343 -9.77 -1.96 -3.98
N VAL A 344 -9.07 -3.06 -4.26
CA VAL A 344 -7.62 -3.06 -4.47
C VAL A 344 -7.34 -2.36 -5.81
N SER A 345 -6.63 -1.24 -5.76
CA SER A 345 -6.30 -0.41 -6.93
C SER A 345 -5.58 -1.24 -7.98
N PRO A 346 -5.81 -1.04 -9.30
CA PRO A 346 -4.98 -1.63 -10.36
C PRO A 346 -3.49 -1.39 -10.10
N LEU A 347 -2.68 -2.34 -10.57
CA LEU A 347 -1.24 -2.33 -10.34
C LEU A 347 -0.69 -1.04 -10.94
N ALA A 348 0.03 -0.28 -10.12
CA ALA A 348 0.64 0.96 -10.56
C ALA A 348 1.75 0.59 -11.54
N ALA A 349 1.57 0.93 -12.83
CA ALA A 349 2.67 0.84 -13.79
C ALA A 349 3.78 1.86 -13.50
N ILE A 350 3.43 2.95 -12.79
CA ILE A 350 4.28 4.12 -12.59
C ILE A 350 5.19 3.94 -11.38
N GLU A 351 6.48 4.17 -11.57
CA GLU A 351 7.48 4.20 -10.50
C GLU A 351 7.61 5.60 -9.87
N LEU A 352 8.05 5.64 -8.61
CA LEU A 352 8.17 6.90 -7.88
C LEU A 352 9.22 7.86 -8.50
N HIS A 353 10.24 7.30 -9.15
CA HIS A 353 11.30 8.09 -9.78
C HIS A 353 10.88 8.67 -11.14
N GLU A 354 9.91 8.06 -11.83
CA GLU A 354 9.32 8.55 -13.09
C GLU A 354 8.46 9.80 -12.88
N LEU A 355 7.96 10.01 -11.66
CA LEU A 355 7.15 11.19 -11.32
C LEU A 355 8.03 12.42 -11.19
N VAL A 356 7.74 13.47 -11.96
CA VAL A 356 8.46 14.76 -11.87
C VAL A 356 8.24 15.37 -10.48
N SER A 357 9.34 15.55 -9.74
CA SER A 357 9.35 16.18 -8.42
C SER A 357 9.59 17.68 -8.55
N GLN A 358 8.96 18.45 -7.67
CA GLN A 358 9.12 19.90 -7.57
C GLN A 358 9.19 20.30 -6.09
N LYS A 359 9.65 21.53 -5.83
CA LYS A 359 9.59 22.11 -4.49
C LYS A 359 8.16 22.47 -4.15
N GLU A 360 7.60 21.78 -3.18
CA GLU A 360 6.20 21.94 -2.79
C GLU A 360 6.08 22.40 -1.34
N LEU A 361 4.94 23.02 -1.00
CA LEU A 361 4.67 23.45 0.36
C LEU A 361 4.34 22.22 1.21
N CYS A 362 5.33 21.79 1.98
CA CYS A 362 5.24 20.69 2.92
C CYS A 362 4.86 21.20 4.31
N ARG A 363 3.98 20.45 4.99
CA ARG A 363 3.53 20.76 6.34
C ARG A 363 3.61 19.52 7.23
N ILE A 364 4.26 19.67 8.37
CA ILE A 364 4.33 18.67 9.43
C ILE A 364 3.86 19.37 10.70
N ASP A 365 2.81 18.84 11.32
CA ASP A 365 2.13 19.46 12.47
C ASP A 365 1.73 20.93 12.20
N ALA A 366 2.29 21.87 12.97
CA ALA A 366 2.06 23.30 12.83
C ALA A 366 3.03 24.01 11.88
N ARG A 367 4.07 23.34 11.40
CA ARG A 367 5.17 23.93 10.64
C ARG A 367 4.97 23.74 9.14
N GLN A 368 5.37 24.75 8.37
CA GLN A 368 5.28 24.76 6.91
C GLN A 368 6.62 25.20 6.32
N PHE A 369 7.06 24.56 5.25
CA PHE A 369 8.31 24.88 4.55
C PHE A 369 8.25 24.32 3.12
N HIS A 370 9.01 24.89 2.20
CA HIS A 370 9.15 24.34 0.86
C HIS A 370 10.22 23.27 0.83
N PHE A 371 9.95 22.14 0.20
CA PHE A 371 10.92 21.05 0.07
C PHE A 371 10.66 20.22 -1.18
N ASP A 372 11.68 19.52 -1.67
CA ASP A 372 11.52 18.57 -2.77
C ASP A 372 10.50 17.49 -2.39
N LEU A 373 9.41 17.41 -3.16
CA LEU A 373 8.27 16.55 -2.89
C LEU A 373 8.66 15.07 -2.76
N ARG A 374 9.46 14.57 -3.71
CA ARG A 374 9.89 13.17 -3.71
C ARG A 374 10.69 12.85 -2.46
N SER A 375 11.72 13.64 -2.16
CA SER A 375 12.57 13.44 -0.98
C SER A 375 11.77 13.52 0.32
N PHE A 376 10.81 14.47 0.40
CA PHE A 376 9.88 14.56 1.52
C PHE A 376 9.07 13.27 1.69
N LEU A 377 8.43 12.77 0.62
CA LEU A 377 7.62 11.55 0.66
C LEU A 377 8.45 10.31 0.96
N VAL A 378 9.68 10.25 0.47
CA VAL A 378 10.59 9.14 0.74
C VAL A 378 10.98 9.11 2.22
N CYS A 379 11.42 10.24 2.80
CA CYS A 379 11.81 10.33 4.20
C CYS A 379 10.63 10.12 5.16
N THR A 380 9.46 10.69 4.85
CA THR A 380 8.31 10.71 5.76
C THR A 380 7.34 9.54 5.59
N VAL A 381 7.33 8.85 4.44
CA VAL A 381 6.37 7.77 4.17
C VAL A 381 7.10 6.51 3.72
N CYS A 382 7.88 6.59 2.65
CA CYS A 382 8.40 5.37 2.00
C CYS A 382 9.38 4.61 2.88
N ILE A 383 10.39 5.28 3.43
CA ILE A 383 11.37 4.67 4.33
C ILE A 383 10.69 4.08 5.57
N PRO A 384 9.87 4.84 6.34
CA PRO A 384 9.16 4.27 7.50
C PRO A 384 8.31 3.04 7.15
N MET A 385 7.58 3.07 6.03
CA MET A 385 6.77 1.93 5.61
C MET A 385 7.62 0.71 5.21
N ALA A 386 8.74 0.94 4.52
CA ALA A 386 9.66 -0.13 4.13
C ALA A 386 10.37 -0.73 5.35
N VAL A 387 10.88 0.09 6.27
CA VAL A 387 11.52 -0.35 7.51
C VAL A 387 10.55 -1.11 8.42
N ALA A 388 9.28 -0.71 8.47
CA ALA A 388 8.26 -1.42 9.24
C ALA A 388 8.04 -2.88 8.79
N THR A 389 8.47 -3.26 7.57
CA THR A 389 8.38 -4.65 7.09
C THR A 389 9.34 -5.62 7.77
N TRP A 390 10.31 -5.10 8.54
CA TRP A 390 11.27 -5.88 9.32
C TRP A 390 10.88 -6.01 10.80
N LYS A 391 9.82 -5.34 11.23
CA LYS A 391 9.37 -5.35 12.63
C LYS A 391 8.11 -6.20 12.77
N SER A 392 8.05 -7.00 13.82
CA SER A 392 6.86 -7.77 14.20
C SER A 392 5.76 -6.91 14.85
N GLY A 393 6.11 -5.72 15.33
CA GLY A 393 5.20 -4.78 16.00
C GLY A 393 4.28 -4.01 15.05
N LYS A 394 3.06 -3.72 15.51
CA LYS A 394 2.13 -2.81 14.82
C LYS A 394 2.52 -1.37 15.08
N GLU A 395 3.27 -0.76 14.16
CA GLU A 395 3.47 0.69 14.19
C GLU A 395 2.17 1.42 13.78
N PRO A 396 1.89 2.59 14.38
CA PRO A 396 0.75 3.39 13.97
C PRO A 396 0.91 3.82 12.51
N GLY A 397 -0.13 3.60 11.71
CA GLY A 397 -0.12 3.95 10.30
C GLY A 397 0.06 5.45 10.08
N ARG A 398 0.85 5.82 9.07
CA ARG A 398 1.08 7.23 8.73
C ARG A 398 -0.14 7.82 8.01
N ARG A 399 -0.37 9.11 8.20
CA ARG A 399 -1.51 9.83 7.62
C ARG A 399 -0.99 11.04 6.85
N LEU A 400 -1.25 11.03 5.55
CA LEU A 400 -0.79 12.04 4.59
C LEU A 400 -1.99 12.67 3.89
N LEU A 401 -2.00 13.99 3.79
CA LEU A 401 -2.94 14.71 2.93
C LEU A 401 -2.21 15.35 1.75
N LEU A 402 -2.63 14.99 0.54
CA LEU A 402 -2.22 15.59 -0.72
C LEU A 402 -3.31 16.56 -1.19
N SER A 403 -3.01 17.86 -1.21
CA SER A 403 -3.94 18.90 -1.66
C SER A 403 -3.43 19.54 -2.95
N GLY A 404 -4.29 19.75 -3.94
CA GLY A 404 -3.92 20.44 -5.19
C GLY A 404 -5.00 20.30 -6.26
N LEU A 405 -4.85 21.00 -7.38
CA LEU A 405 -5.83 21.00 -8.48
C LEU A 405 -6.17 19.59 -9.01
N SER A 406 -7.29 19.46 -9.75
CA SER A 406 -7.52 18.23 -10.53
C SER A 406 -6.33 17.95 -11.45
N ASN A 407 -6.00 16.68 -11.63
CA ASN A 407 -4.94 16.23 -12.53
C ASN A 407 -3.51 16.61 -12.11
N SER A 408 -3.30 17.09 -10.87
CA SER A 408 -1.95 17.33 -10.31
C SER A 408 -1.16 16.04 -9.99
N GLY A 409 -1.52 14.90 -10.56
CA GLY A 409 -0.83 13.63 -10.34
C GLY A 409 -0.98 13.00 -8.93
N LYS A 410 -1.83 13.52 -8.02
CA LYS A 410 -1.99 12.98 -6.64
C LYS A 410 -2.18 11.46 -6.59
N THR A 411 -3.01 10.91 -7.47
CA THR A 411 -3.25 9.47 -7.55
C THR A 411 -2.03 8.71 -8.06
N ALA A 412 -1.26 9.31 -8.99
CA ALA A 412 -0.02 8.75 -9.48
C ALA A 412 1.05 8.71 -8.37
N TRP A 413 1.17 9.77 -7.56
CA TRP A 413 2.02 9.79 -6.36
C TRP A 413 1.63 8.71 -5.35
N ALA A 414 0.35 8.58 -5.00
CA ALA A 414 -0.10 7.54 -4.07
C ALA A 414 0.19 6.11 -4.59
N ARG A 415 0.07 5.91 -5.90
CA ARG A 415 0.40 4.66 -6.60
C ARG A 415 1.91 4.38 -6.63
N GLY A 416 2.72 5.40 -6.94
CA GLY A 416 4.18 5.32 -6.94
C GLY A 416 4.74 5.00 -5.55
N ILE A 417 4.19 5.62 -4.49
CA ILE A 417 4.53 5.27 -3.09
C ILE A 417 4.18 3.81 -2.81
N ALA A 418 2.98 3.37 -3.20
CA ALA A 418 2.57 1.99 -2.96
C ALA A 418 3.48 0.95 -3.66
N ARG A 419 3.91 1.26 -4.89
CA ARG A 419 4.86 0.44 -5.65
C ARG A 419 6.25 0.44 -5.00
N ALA A 420 6.79 1.62 -4.66
CA ALA A 420 8.10 1.76 -4.04
C ALA A 420 8.23 0.99 -2.73
N CYS A 421 7.13 0.86 -1.96
CA CYS A 421 7.10 0.15 -0.69
C CYS A 421 6.65 -1.32 -0.79
N PHE A 422 6.28 -1.83 -1.97
CA PHE A 422 5.69 -3.17 -2.14
C PHE A 422 4.49 -3.43 -1.21
N VAL A 423 3.62 -2.44 -1.05
CA VAL A 423 2.45 -2.52 -0.15
C VAL A 423 1.17 -2.80 -0.91
N THR A 424 0.18 -3.36 -0.22
CA THR A 424 -1.14 -3.54 -0.83
C THR A 424 -1.84 -2.19 -0.94
N HIS A 425 -2.22 -1.79 -2.16
CA HIS A 425 -2.85 -0.50 -2.42
C HIS A 425 -4.37 -0.62 -2.55
N VAL A 426 -5.09 0.03 -1.65
CA VAL A 426 -6.54 0.22 -1.74
C VAL A 426 -6.83 1.65 -2.20
N HIS A 427 -7.65 1.79 -3.23
CA HIS A 427 -8.03 3.10 -3.74
C HIS A 427 -9.54 3.31 -3.65
N ILE A 428 -9.93 4.25 -2.80
CA ILE A 428 -11.32 4.64 -2.57
C ILE A 428 -11.63 5.86 -3.42
N SER A 429 -12.27 5.65 -4.58
CA SER A 429 -12.74 6.71 -5.46
C SER A 429 -14.21 7.05 -5.21
N LYS A 430 -14.74 8.10 -5.88
CA LYS A 430 -16.18 8.45 -5.84
C LYS A 430 -17.06 7.24 -6.17
N ASN A 431 -16.65 6.41 -7.12
CA ASN A 431 -17.43 5.25 -7.57
C ASN A 431 -17.53 4.21 -6.46
N VAL A 432 -16.42 3.94 -5.76
CA VAL A 432 -16.38 3.00 -4.62
C VAL A 432 -17.27 3.47 -3.47
N VAL A 433 -17.37 4.79 -3.25
CA VAL A 433 -18.25 5.35 -2.20
C VAL A 433 -19.74 5.33 -2.60
N ASN A 434 -20.03 5.43 -3.90
CA ASN A 434 -21.40 5.40 -4.43
C ASN A 434 -21.95 3.97 -4.63
N LEU A 435 -21.07 2.97 -4.79
CA LEU A 435 -21.41 1.55 -4.77
C LEU A 435 -21.87 1.15 -3.36
N ALA A 436 -23.17 1.28 -3.10
CA ALA A 436 -23.82 0.97 -1.83
C ALA A 436 -23.28 -0.33 -1.19
N LYS A 437 -22.62 -0.20 -0.04
CA LYS A 437 -22.86 -0.96 1.21
C LYS A 437 -21.76 -0.68 2.24
N ARG A 438 -22.16 -0.56 3.52
CA ARG A 438 -21.29 -0.72 4.72
C ARG A 438 -20.28 -1.88 4.54
N ARG A 439 -20.64 -2.90 3.76
CA ARG A 439 -19.82 -4.04 3.36
C ARG A 439 -18.45 -3.67 2.77
N ILE A 440 -18.30 -2.63 1.93
CA ILE A 440 -16.97 -2.28 1.38
C ILE A 440 -16.03 -1.82 2.50
N TYR A 441 -16.51 -0.94 3.38
CA TYR A 441 -15.71 -0.51 4.54
C TYR A 441 -15.42 -1.68 5.47
N THR A 442 -16.36 -2.61 5.66
CA THR A 442 -16.11 -3.85 6.42
C THR A 442 -15.01 -4.70 5.78
N VAL A 443 -14.98 -4.81 4.45
CA VAL A 443 -13.93 -5.55 3.72
C VAL A 443 -12.58 -4.88 3.90
N ILE A 444 -12.51 -3.55 3.73
CA ILE A 444 -11.27 -2.79 3.93
C ILE A 444 -10.79 -2.89 5.38
N LYS A 445 -11.71 -2.80 6.35
CA LYS A 445 -11.40 -2.96 7.78
C LYS A 445 -10.90 -4.36 8.11
N LYS A 446 -11.51 -5.41 7.54
CA LYS A 446 -11.01 -6.79 7.66
C LYS A 446 -9.62 -6.92 7.05
N LEU A 447 -9.42 -6.39 5.85
CA LEU A 447 -8.12 -6.38 5.18
C LEU A 447 -7.07 -5.63 5.99
N ALA A 448 -7.38 -4.47 6.57
CA ALA A 448 -6.47 -3.69 7.39
C ALA A 448 -6.10 -4.34 8.74
N ARG A 449 -6.95 -5.25 9.24
CA ARG A 449 -6.65 -6.04 10.44
C ARG A 449 -5.72 -7.21 10.14
N GLN A 450 -5.78 -7.76 8.92
CA GLN A 450 -5.00 -8.91 8.48
C GLN A 450 -3.70 -8.51 7.78
N GLU A 451 -3.71 -7.42 7.03
CA GLU A 451 -2.57 -6.88 6.30
C GLU A 451 -1.99 -5.68 7.06
N SER A 452 -0.84 -5.87 7.69
CA SER A 452 -0.11 -4.79 8.35
C SER A 452 0.38 -3.72 7.37
N ARG A 453 0.64 -4.13 6.11
CA ARG A 453 1.23 -3.33 5.02
C ARG A 453 0.18 -2.87 4.01
N LEU A 454 -0.81 -2.14 4.51
CA LEU A 454 -1.91 -1.62 3.71
C LEU A 454 -1.75 -0.10 3.51
N LEU A 455 -1.79 0.35 2.25
CA LEU A 455 -1.89 1.75 1.88
C LEU A 455 -3.28 2.05 1.34
N ILE A 456 -4.02 2.92 2.02
CA ILE A 456 -5.37 3.32 1.65
C ILE A 456 -5.31 4.74 1.10
N SER A 457 -5.57 4.89 -0.19
CA SER A 457 -5.71 6.21 -0.82
C SER A 457 -7.19 6.58 -0.97
N ILE A 458 -7.56 7.79 -0.58
CA ILE A 458 -8.95 8.27 -0.60
C ILE A 458 -9.01 9.51 -1.48
N ASP A 459 -9.68 9.39 -2.64
CA ASP A 459 -9.89 10.51 -3.55
C ASP A 459 -11.09 11.37 -3.14
N ARG A 460 -11.01 12.67 -3.47
CA ARG A 460 -12.03 13.68 -3.19
C ARG A 460 -12.44 13.73 -1.72
N LEU A 461 -11.46 13.83 -0.83
CA LEU A 461 -11.68 14.08 0.60
C LEU A 461 -12.45 15.39 0.86
N ASP A 462 -12.53 16.27 -0.14
CA ASP A 462 -13.38 17.46 -0.20
C ASP A 462 -14.83 17.21 0.22
N VAL A 463 -15.33 15.98 0.03
CA VAL A 463 -16.70 15.60 0.43
C VAL A 463 -16.91 15.76 1.93
N LEU A 464 -15.86 15.68 2.77
CA LEU A 464 -15.94 15.94 4.20
C LEU A 464 -16.18 17.42 4.56
N LYS A 465 -16.01 18.33 3.59
CA LYS A 465 -16.29 19.75 3.76
C LYS A 465 -17.79 19.95 3.89
N LYS A 466 -18.22 20.46 5.05
CA LYS A 466 -19.62 20.84 5.27
C LYS A 466 -19.97 22.01 4.36
N ASP A 467 -21.07 21.89 3.64
CA ASP A 467 -21.66 23.01 2.91
C ASP A 467 -22.30 23.95 3.95
N PRO A 468 -21.92 25.24 4.02
CA PRO A 468 -22.55 26.19 4.93
C PRO A 468 -24.08 26.28 4.75
N LYS A 469 -24.60 25.98 3.56
CA LYS A 469 -26.04 26.03 3.26
C LYS A 469 -26.83 24.85 3.84
N HIS A 470 -26.19 23.72 4.15
CA HIS A 470 -26.87 22.52 4.64
C HIS A 470 -26.71 22.33 6.15
N LYS A 471 -27.85 22.31 6.86
CA LYS A 471 -27.93 21.95 8.29
C LYS A 471 -27.76 20.44 8.44
N GLY A 472 -26.52 19.98 8.54
CA GLY A 472 -26.22 18.58 8.87
C GLY A 472 -24.96 18.05 8.20
N MET A 473 -24.62 16.80 8.51
CA MET A 473 -23.65 16.04 7.73
C MET A 473 -24.39 15.13 6.77
N THR A 474 -23.91 15.06 5.53
CA THR A 474 -24.45 14.08 4.58
C THR A 474 -24.12 12.67 5.06
N HIS A 475 -24.95 11.68 4.73
CA HIS A 475 -24.68 10.28 5.08
C HIS A 475 -23.28 9.83 4.63
N ARG A 476 -22.82 10.31 3.48
CA ARG A 476 -21.46 10.06 2.96
C ARG A 476 -20.36 10.63 3.86
N GLN A 477 -20.56 11.83 4.41
CA GLN A 477 -19.63 12.44 5.37
C GLN A 477 -19.55 11.63 6.66
N ILE A 478 -20.70 11.20 7.18
CA ILE A 478 -20.78 10.37 8.40
C ILE A 478 -20.02 9.06 8.17
N LEU A 479 -20.34 8.33 7.09
CA LEU A 479 -19.68 7.07 6.76
C LEU A 479 -18.17 7.20 6.62
N LEU A 480 -17.70 8.23 5.90
CA LEU A 480 -16.27 8.43 5.71
C LEU A 480 -15.56 8.82 7.02
N ARG A 481 -16.20 9.61 7.89
CA ARG A 481 -15.66 9.92 9.23
C ARG A 481 -15.59 8.68 10.11
N THR A 482 -16.65 7.87 10.16
CA THR A 482 -16.67 6.61 10.90
C THR A 482 -15.59 5.66 10.37
N PHE A 483 -15.45 5.55 9.06
CA PHE A 483 -14.40 4.75 8.42
C PHE A 483 -13.01 5.23 8.84
N LEU A 484 -12.73 6.53 8.74
CA LEU A 484 -11.46 7.10 9.18
C LEU A 484 -11.22 6.81 10.68
N SER A 485 -12.20 7.07 11.54
CA SER A 485 -12.11 6.73 12.96
C SER A 485 -11.77 5.25 13.19
N ASP A 486 -12.43 4.34 12.50
CA ASP A 486 -12.15 2.90 12.56
C ASP A 486 -10.73 2.55 12.11
N MET A 487 -10.26 3.20 11.04
CA MET A 487 -8.92 2.98 10.50
C MET A 487 -7.83 3.51 11.42
N SER A 488 -8.14 4.43 12.34
CA SER A 488 -7.15 4.97 13.26
C SER A 488 -6.57 3.95 14.24
N ALA A 489 -7.33 2.89 14.51
CA ALA A 489 -6.92 1.76 15.36
C ALA A 489 -6.10 0.70 14.61
N THR A 490 -5.73 0.95 13.35
CA THR A 490 -4.96 0.01 12.52
C THR A 490 -3.59 0.58 12.13
N SER A 491 -2.68 -0.29 11.67
CA SER A 491 -1.38 0.12 11.13
C SER A 491 -1.43 0.61 9.68
N ALA A 492 -2.62 0.69 9.07
CA ALA A 492 -2.76 1.09 7.67
C ALA A 492 -2.34 2.54 7.45
N THR A 493 -1.53 2.79 6.42
CA THR A 493 -1.15 4.14 6.01
C THR A 493 -2.24 4.74 5.13
N ILE A 494 -2.68 5.95 5.43
CA ILE A 494 -3.78 6.62 4.74
C ILE A 494 -3.27 7.84 3.98
N ILE A 495 -3.55 7.90 2.68
CA ILE A 495 -3.31 9.06 1.82
C ILE A 495 -4.65 9.67 1.41
N GLY A 496 -5.02 10.78 2.04
CA GLY A 496 -6.16 11.59 1.63
C GLY A 496 -5.79 12.50 0.47
N MET A 497 -6.67 12.65 -0.52
CA MET A 497 -6.47 13.54 -1.67
C MET A 497 -7.64 14.53 -1.76
N THR A 498 -7.32 15.82 -1.90
CA THR A 498 -8.30 16.92 -1.89
C THR A 498 -7.98 17.91 -3.00
N LYS A 499 -9.02 18.45 -3.65
CA LYS A 499 -8.89 19.58 -4.57
C LYS A 499 -8.80 20.91 -3.85
N THR A 500 -9.39 20.97 -2.66
CA THR A 500 -9.49 22.22 -1.93
C THR A 500 -8.15 22.55 -1.26
N PRO A 501 -7.59 23.75 -1.46
CA PRO A 501 -6.41 24.20 -0.72
C PRO A 501 -6.71 24.26 0.77
N TRP A 502 -5.68 24.17 1.61
CA TRP A 502 -5.87 24.11 3.05
C TRP A 502 -6.60 25.27 3.67
N THR A 503 -6.31 26.46 3.16
CA THR A 503 -6.68 27.71 3.81
C THR A 503 -8.18 27.73 4.04
N SER A 504 -8.92 27.06 3.15
CA SER A 504 -10.36 26.82 3.23
C SER A 504 -10.82 25.79 4.27
N TRP A 505 -9.99 24.80 4.63
CA TRP A 505 -10.26 23.79 5.66
C TRP A 505 -10.02 24.36 7.06
N ARG A 506 -8.94 25.11 7.28
CA ARG A 506 -8.57 25.66 8.60
C ARG A 506 -9.63 26.63 9.14
N ARG A 507 -10.20 27.49 8.28
CA ARG A 507 -11.27 28.43 8.69
C ARG A 507 -12.55 27.72 9.14
N ARG A 508 -12.80 26.48 8.70
CA ARG A 508 -14.06 25.77 8.95
C ARG A 508 -13.98 24.73 10.07
N SER A 509 -12.79 24.26 10.45
CA SER A 509 -12.63 23.36 11.59
C SER A 509 -12.64 24.08 12.94
N LEU A 510 -12.45 25.41 12.94
CA LEU A 510 -12.42 26.25 14.15
C LEU A 510 -13.81 26.73 14.61
N SER A 511 -14.87 26.53 13.83
CA SER A 511 -16.18 27.17 14.07
C SER A 511 -17.25 26.26 14.69
N TYR A 512 -16.88 25.25 15.48
CA TYR A 512 -17.86 24.43 16.22
C TYR A 512 -17.39 24.07 17.63
N SER A 513 -17.73 24.95 18.58
CA SER A 513 -18.54 24.60 19.75
C SER A 513 -19.31 25.86 20.21
N PRO A 514 -20.66 25.90 20.13
CA PRO A 514 -21.44 26.97 20.73
C PRO A 514 -22.13 26.50 22.02
N TYR A 515 -21.94 27.23 23.12
CA TYR A 515 -22.89 27.58 24.21
C TYR A 515 -22.08 28.41 25.24
N LYS A 516 -22.52 29.51 25.88
CA LYS A 516 -23.42 30.65 25.58
C LYS A 516 -23.14 31.74 26.65
N LEU A 517 -22.97 33.00 26.22
CA LEU A 517 -23.17 34.34 26.86
C LEU A 517 -22.92 34.66 28.36
N ARG A 518 -22.11 35.71 28.60
CA ARG A 518 -22.52 37.08 29.08
C ARG A 518 -21.51 38.16 28.63
N SER A 519 -22.02 39.33 28.27
CA SER A 519 -21.32 40.57 27.85
C SER A 519 -21.33 41.62 28.99
N PRO A 520 -20.89 42.88 28.79
CA PRO A 520 -19.57 43.38 28.38
C PRO A 520 -19.06 44.49 29.35
N THR A 521 -17.76 44.81 29.36
CA THR A 521 -17.29 46.21 29.42
C THR A 521 -15.77 46.33 29.22
N GLN A 522 -15.40 47.29 28.36
CA GLN A 522 -14.12 48.00 28.24
C GLN A 522 -12.96 47.36 27.43
N LEU A 523 -12.85 47.87 26.20
CA LEU A 523 -11.64 48.08 25.38
C LEU A 523 -10.74 49.19 26.00
N PRO A 524 -9.51 49.49 25.50
CA PRO A 524 -8.69 48.85 24.44
C PRO A 524 -7.17 48.72 24.75
N ARG A 525 -6.45 48.02 23.84
CA ARG A 525 -5.10 48.31 23.27
C ARG A 525 -4.07 47.15 23.30
N PRO A 526 -3.13 47.13 22.33
CA PRO A 526 -2.71 45.90 21.66
C PRO A 526 -1.33 45.44 22.10
N ASP A 527 -1.25 44.22 22.61
CA ASP A 527 -0.01 43.45 22.66
C ASP A 527 -0.27 42.09 22.05
N MET A 528 0.30 41.84 20.87
CA MET A 528 0.34 40.51 20.27
C MET A 528 1.35 39.64 21.03
N THR A 529 0.97 39.22 22.22
CA THR A 529 1.54 38.05 22.89
C THR A 529 0.54 36.90 22.73
N CYS A 530 0.77 36.02 21.76
CA CYS A 530 0.01 34.76 21.69
C CYS A 530 0.55 33.79 22.73
N GLN A 531 -0.02 33.85 23.93
CA GLN A 531 -0.03 32.74 24.88
C GLN A 531 -0.69 31.52 24.23
N TRP A 532 -0.04 30.38 24.40
CA TRP A 532 -0.45 29.07 23.90
C TRP A 532 -1.47 28.44 24.84
N THR A 533 -2.62 28.03 24.30
CA THR A 533 -3.41 26.91 24.85
C THR A 533 -3.99 26.07 23.69
N PRO A 534 -3.93 24.73 23.73
CA PRO A 534 -4.30 23.88 22.59
C PRO A 534 -5.71 23.29 22.75
N LEU A 535 -6.72 23.88 22.10
CA LEU A 535 -8.04 23.26 21.96
C LEU A 535 -8.70 23.60 20.62
N ALA A 536 -9.20 22.55 19.94
CA ALA A 536 -10.28 22.47 18.92
C ALA A 536 -9.86 21.61 17.72
N GLY A 537 -10.60 20.63 17.20
CA GLY A 537 -11.89 20.02 17.55
C GLY A 537 -12.12 18.91 16.51
N ILE A 538 -12.36 17.68 16.98
CA ILE A 538 -12.56 16.42 16.21
C ILE A 538 -11.35 15.90 15.42
N TRP A 539 -10.55 16.72 14.73
CA TRP A 539 -9.39 16.24 13.95
C TRP A 539 -8.09 16.15 14.77
N ASN A 540 -7.93 17.05 15.76
CA ASN A 540 -6.82 17.02 16.71
C ASN A 540 -7.06 16.05 17.89
N LYS A 541 -8.32 15.80 18.29
CA LYS A 541 -8.63 14.87 19.40
C LYS A 541 -8.34 13.40 19.06
N THR A 542 -8.20 13.05 17.77
CA THR A 542 -7.90 11.68 17.30
C THR A 542 -6.50 11.53 16.68
N GLY A 543 -5.64 12.56 16.75
CA GLY A 543 -4.28 12.52 16.18
C GLY A 543 -4.23 12.29 14.66
N PHE A 544 -5.23 12.77 13.92
CA PHE A 544 -5.57 12.21 12.60
C PHE A 544 -4.67 12.65 11.42
N LEU A 545 -3.78 13.62 11.58
CA LEU A 545 -2.92 14.09 10.48
C LEU A 545 -1.56 14.54 10.99
N LYS A 546 -0.51 13.84 10.55
CA LYS A 546 0.88 14.14 10.89
C LYS A 546 1.64 14.79 9.73
N TYR A 547 1.35 14.36 8.50
CA TYR A 547 2.03 14.82 7.29
C TYR A 547 1.09 15.43 6.28
N ARG A 548 1.60 16.42 5.55
CA ARG A 548 0.81 17.11 4.57
C ARG A 548 1.64 17.80 3.50
N ILE A 549 1.08 17.85 2.29
CA ILE A 549 1.67 18.49 1.11
C ILE A 549 0.59 19.26 0.34
N GLU A 550 0.90 20.49 -0.05
CA GLU A 550 0.13 21.30 -0.99
C GLU A 550 0.90 21.40 -2.30
N PHE A 551 0.28 20.92 -3.39
CA PHE A 551 0.78 21.06 -4.75
C PHE A 551 0.46 22.46 -5.28
N SER A 552 1.50 23.19 -5.63
CA SER A 552 1.46 24.47 -6.32
C SER A 552 1.73 24.24 -7.80
N ILE A 553 0.66 24.17 -8.62
CA ILE A 553 0.87 24.16 -10.07
C ILE A 553 1.12 25.60 -10.52
N TRP A 554 2.35 25.86 -10.98
CA TRP A 554 2.61 26.90 -11.98
C TRP A 554 1.93 26.46 -13.27
N ARG A 555 1.12 27.33 -13.90
CA ARG A 555 0.52 27.04 -15.22
C ARG A 555 1.63 26.56 -16.14
N SER A 556 1.57 25.29 -16.55
CA SER A 556 2.45 24.80 -17.60
C SER A 556 2.17 25.64 -18.85
N ARG A 557 3.23 26.19 -19.48
CA ARG A 557 3.25 26.92 -20.76
C ARG A 557 2.51 26.22 -21.92
N ARG A 558 1.95 25.03 -21.72
CA ARG A 558 1.02 24.40 -22.68
C ARG A 558 -0.25 25.20 -22.93
N ALA A 559 -0.68 26.06 -22.00
CA ALA A 559 -1.81 26.96 -22.26
C ALA A 559 -1.47 28.05 -23.28
N ASP A 560 -0.20 28.45 -23.40
CA ASP A 560 0.22 29.50 -24.33
C ASP A 560 0.33 28.97 -25.78
N LEU A 561 0.70 27.69 -25.95
CA LEU A 561 0.72 27.00 -27.25
C LEU A 561 -0.67 26.74 -27.83
N ASP A 562 -1.70 26.55 -26.99
CA ASP A 562 -3.08 26.41 -27.45
C ASP A 562 -3.74 27.76 -27.80
N THR A 563 -3.21 28.88 -27.27
CA THR A 563 -3.59 30.24 -27.72
C THR A 563 -2.89 30.66 -29.01
N GLU A 564 -1.62 30.28 -29.23
CA GLU A 564 -0.94 30.53 -30.52
C GLU A 564 -1.54 29.71 -31.68
N LYS A 565 -2.03 28.49 -31.41
CA LYS A 565 -2.77 27.69 -32.41
C LYS A 565 -4.19 28.18 -32.70
N ARG A 566 -4.75 29.06 -31.87
CA ARG A 566 -6.06 29.69 -32.11
C ARG A 566 -5.99 31.08 -32.73
N GLN A 567 -4.78 31.61 -32.93
CA GLN A 567 -4.54 32.84 -33.70
C GLN A 567 -4.00 32.54 -35.12
N SER A 568 -3.79 31.25 -35.45
CA SER A 568 -3.32 30.77 -36.75
C SER A 568 -4.34 29.86 -37.47
N LEU A 569 -5.58 29.84 -36.98
CA LEU A 569 -6.81 29.35 -37.62
C LEU A 569 -7.84 30.47 -37.53
#